data_AF-A0A284RHM4-F1
#
_entry.id   AF-A0A284RHM4-F1
#
_cell.length_a   1.000
_cell.length_b   1.000
_cell.length_c   1.000
_cell.angle_alpha   90.00
_cell.angle_beta   90.00
_cell.angle_gamma   90.00
#
_symmetry.space_group_name_H-M   'P 1'
#
loop_
_entity.id
_entity.type
_entity.pdbx_description
1 polymer ?
#
loop_
_entity_poly.entity_id
_entity_poly.type
_entity_poly.pdbx_seq_one_letter_code
_entity_poly.pdbx_strand_id
1 'polypeptide(L)'
;MALNKKISLAEHNFISLAEKMPFSDEYTQIYRDIWCDQQSPFIKEKVLRDDPQSRAYVTVPNTTWVFRSTPAMNADVLELLQTRPFIREEYGIALHNIITAARTGNTKITVPFDRDEDEEFSDEEEEFLDADGQVPSTSSEPTVGMRRSREEDSTDDREKKRQRLDNGEHGESSLQYANPFQGQEIDTKLKGYIVLGHRGIGDLSKCSFYIRPVTLTIPGKSIFLYYILLLRLQAKQPTILVRHPEKVTVFLQQGVFSVSMADFTSVAKLIPDNVWCLVDSNQMLQGVPLSITETPFFIVQAARARIDHLQWKNQVVGIHQYVMKPFTLSELIVGQNRTLNVAENISEISLEKYRKWYTPSARTAYQYANNFDQYAAEVRQLLRQMTFTYVKKLTTIFPNLEATDEQLMHHFFFVTAEAGGDRSFANMEIASRDLCELLITQPLL
;
A
#
# COMPACT_ATOMS: atom_id res chain seq x y z
N MET A 1 -45.44 23.82 6.26
CA MET A 1 -45.96 22.79 5.33
C MET A 1 -44.91 22.19 4.38
N ALA A 2 -43.89 22.93 3.91
CA ALA A 2 -42.86 22.37 3.01
C ALA A 2 -41.93 21.32 3.66
N LEU A 3 -41.71 21.38 4.97
CA LEU A 3 -40.84 20.44 5.70
C LEU A 3 -41.47 19.02 5.80
N ASN A 4 -42.78 18.93 6.05
CA ASN A 4 -43.48 17.63 6.13
C ASN A 4 -43.55 16.89 4.79
N LYS A 5 -43.50 17.61 3.67
CA LYS A 5 -43.52 17.00 2.33
C LYS A 5 -42.18 16.38 1.93
N LYS A 6 -41.06 16.87 2.49
CA LYS A 6 -39.72 16.30 2.27
C LYS A 6 -39.52 14.98 3.02
N ILE A 7 -40.09 14.87 4.23
CA ILE A 7 -40.01 13.64 5.04
C ILE A 7 -40.74 12.49 4.33
N SER A 8 -41.93 12.75 3.78
CA SER A 8 -42.69 11.71 3.07
C SER A 8 -41.99 11.21 1.79
N LEU A 9 -41.22 12.05 1.09
CA LEU A 9 -40.48 11.63 -0.11
C LEU A 9 -39.28 10.74 0.26
N ALA A 10 -38.56 11.08 1.32
CA ALA A 10 -37.43 10.30 1.82
C ALA A 10 -37.88 8.92 2.36
N GLU A 11 -39.00 8.89 3.09
CA GLU A 11 -39.60 7.64 3.60
C GLU A 11 -40.13 6.76 2.46
N HIS A 12 -40.77 7.35 1.44
CA HIS A 12 -41.28 6.59 0.30
C HIS A 12 -40.15 6.03 -0.57
N ASN A 13 -39.06 6.78 -0.72
CA ASN A 13 -37.83 6.30 -1.35
C ASN A 13 -37.22 5.15 -0.54
N PHE A 14 -37.20 5.23 0.79
CA PHE A 14 -36.64 4.18 1.63
C PHE A 14 -37.39 2.85 1.49
N ILE A 15 -38.72 2.85 1.50
CA ILE A 15 -39.51 1.62 1.29
C ILE A 15 -39.20 1.03 -0.10
N SER A 16 -39.14 1.88 -1.14
CA SER A 16 -38.78 1.40 -2.49
C SER A 16 -37.34 0.88 -2.58
N LEU A 17 -36.41 1.45 -1.82
CA LEU A 17 -35.03 0.96 -1.72
C LEU A 17 -34.99 -0.42 -1.06
N ALA A 18 -35.63 -0.59 0.09
CA ALA A 18 -35.63 -1.86 0.84
C ALA A 18 -36.32 -3.00 0.08
N GLU A 19 -37.33 -2.69 -0.74
CA GLU A 19 -37.96 -3.69 -1.64
C GLU A 19 -37.03 -4.15 -2.77
N LYS A 20 -36.12 -3.27 -3.22
CA LYS A 20 -35.24 -3.53 -4.38
C LYS A 20 -33.83 -3.98 -3.98
N MET A 21 -33.46 -3.78 -2.72
CA MET A 21 -32.13 -4.04 -2.20
C MET A 21 -32.24 -4.83 -0.90
N PRO A 22 -31.92 -6.13 -0.88
CA PRO A 22 -31.93 -6.88 0.35
C PRO A 22 -30.82 -6.37 1.28
N PHE A 23 -31.09 -6.34 2.58
CA PHE A 23 -30.08 -6.05 3.59
C PHE A 23 -28.96 -7.07 3.52
N SER A 24 -27.73 -6.61 3.72
CA SER A 24 -26.57 -7.48 3.81
C SER A 24 -26.22 -7.74 5.26
N ASP A 25 -26.16 -9.00 5.66
CA ASP A 25 -25.56 -9.36 6.96
C ASP A 25 -24.05 -9.09 6.96
N GLU A 26 -23.41 -9.17 5.78
CA GLU A 26 -22.01 -8.82 5.55
C GLU A 26 -21.81 -7.31 5.82
N TYR A 27 -20.86 -6.95 6.69
CA TYR A 27 -20.54 -5.58 7.09
C TYR A 27 -21.62 -4.83 7.90
N THR A 28 -22.75 -5.45 8.26
CA THR A 28 -23.79 -4.76 9.06
C THR A 28 -23.24 -4.25 10.40
N GLN A 29 -22.39 -5.04 11.06
CA GLN A 29 -21.82 -4.64 12.35
C GLN A 29 -20.72 -3.59 12.19
N ILE A 30 -19.89 -3.65 11.14
CA ILE A 30 -18.94 -2.56 10.79
C ILE A 30 -19.68 -1.25 10.54
N TYR A 31 -20.79 -1.30 9.80
CA TYR A 31 -21.64 -0.15 9.59
C TYR A 31 -22.18 0.40 10.91
N ARG A 32 -22.72 -0.46 11.78
CA ARG A 32 -23.21 -0.03 13.10
C ARG A 32 -22.12 0.64 13.94
N ASP A 33 -20.97 -0.02 14.10
CA ASP A 33 -19.86 0.45 14.94
C ASP A 33 -19.32 1.83 14.50
N ILE A 34 -19.28 2.07 13.18
CA ILE A 34 -18.60 3.25 12.62
C ILE A 34 -19.58 4.33 12.20
N TRP A 35 -20.64 3.96 11.47
CA TRP A 35 -21.64 4.91 10.99
C TRP A 35 -22.56 5.37 12.12
N CYS A 36 -23.10 4.43 12.91
CA CYS A 36 -24.07 4.75 13.96
C CYS A 36 -23.38 5.25 15.22
N ASP A 37 -22.39 4.51 15.72
CA ASP A 37 -21.77 4.78 17.02
C ASP A 37 -20.62 5.79 16.93
N GLN A 38 -20.23 6.20 15.71
CA GLN A 38 -19.21 7.22 15.45
C GLN A 38 -17.86 6.92 16.13
N GLN A 39 -17.57 5.65 16.40
CA GLN A 39 -16.30 5.25 16.96
C GLN A 39 -15.20 5.49 15.93
N SER A 40 -14.02 5.94 16.41
CA SER A 40 -12.86 6.01 15.54
C SER A 40 -12.53 4.60 15.02
N PRO A 41 -12.49 4.37 13.69
CA PRO A 41 -12.14 3.07 13.14
C PRO A 41 -10.67 2.70 13.40
N PHE A 42 -9.87 3.66 13.85
CA PHE A 42 -8.45 3.50 14.11
C PHE A 42 -8.09 3.78 15.57
N ILE A 43 -7.08 3.06 16.05
CA ILE A 43 -6.46 3.23 17.37
C ILE A 43 -4.93 3.29 17.20
N LYS A 44 -4.23 3.96 18.12
CA LYS A 44 -2.76 3.89 18.18
C LYS A 44 -2.34 2.66 18.98
N GLU A 45 -1.37 1.95 18.46
CA GLU A 45 -0.72 0.83 19.16
C GLU A 45 0.79 1.04 19.18
N LYS A 46 1.43 0.51 20.22
CA LYS A 46 2.90 0.46 20.27
C LYS A 46 3.43 -0.44 19.17
N VAL A 47 4.55 -0.02 18.56
CA VAL A 47 5.31 -0.88 17.65
C VAL A 47 6.29 -1.68 18.50
N LEU A 48 6.21 -3.00 18.40
CA LEU A 48 7.17 -3.88 19.05
C LEU A 48 8.43 -3.92 18.17
N ARG A 49 9.59 -3.91 18.80
CA ARG A 49 10.88 -3.99 18.12
C ARG A 49 11.63 -5.19 18.66
N ASP A 50 12.51 -5.73 17.84
CA ASP A 50 13.43 -6.77 18.25
C ASP A 50 14.39 -6.28 19.35
N ASP A 51 15.01 -7.25 20.02
CA ASP A 51 16.09 -7.00 20.98
C ASP A 51 17.19 -6.14 20.33
N PRO A 52 17.87 -5.25 21.09
CA PRO A 52 18.86 -4.33 20.52
C PRO A 52 19.96 -4.99 19.68
N GLN A 53 20.29 -6.27 19.94
CA GLN A 53 21.30 -7.02 19.18
C GLN A 53 20.79 -7.59 17.85
N SER A 54 19.48 -7.75 17.69
CA SER A 54 18.84 -8.30 16.49
C SER A 54 17.99 -7.26 15.73
N ARG A 55 18.12 -5.99 16.12
CA ARG A 55 17.37 -4.86 15.58
C ARG A 55 18.06 -4.31 14.33
N ALA A 56 17.29 -4.01 13.28
CA ALA A 56 17.81 -3.32 12.11
C ALA A 56 18.08 -1.84 12.42
N TYR A 57 19.11 -1.27 11.80
CA TYR A 57 19.49 0.13 11.99
C TYR A 57 18.58 1.06 11.18
N VAL A 58 17.33 1.20 11.62
CA VAL A 58 16.33 2.03 10.94
C VAL A 58 15.41 2.71 11.96
N THR A 59 15.08 3.95 11.66
CA THR A 59 14.09 4.73 12.42
C THR A 59 12.70 4.13 12.20
N VAL A 60 12.11 3.60 13.27
CA VAL A 60 10.73 3.07 13.28
C VAL A 60 9.93 3.84 14.32
N PRO A 61 8.71 4.30 14.01
CA PRO A 61 7.89 5.03 14.97
C PRO A 61 7.56 4.17 16.18
N ASN A 62 7.57 4.78 17.37
CA ASN A 62 7.21 4.10 18.63
C ASN A 62 5.76 3.61 18.66
N THR A 63 4.88 4.27 17.89
CA THR A 63 3.46 3.91 17.76
C THR A 63 3.03 3.99 16.31
N THR A 64 2.06 3.17 15.93
CA THR A 64 1.41 3.23 14.62
C THR A 64 -0.10 3.24 14.80
N TRP A 65 -0.81 3.80 13.82
CA TRP A 65 -2.25 3.63 13.72
C TRP A 65 -2.58 2.25 13.16
N VAL A 66 -3.59 1.61 13.72
CA VAL A 66 -4.11 0.32 13.26
C VAL A 66 -5.63 0.34 13.19
N PHE A 67 -6.19 -0.64 12.51
CA PHE A 67 -7.62 -0.89 12.53
C PHE A 67 -8.04 -1.33 13.95
N ARG A 68 -9.09 -0.70 14.48
CA ARG A 68 -9.67 -1.10 15.77
C ARG A 68 -10.18 -2.54 15.67
N SER A 69 -9.65 -3.42 16.51
CA SER A 69 -10.12 -4.81 16.61
C SER A 69 -11.47 -4.86 17.34
N THR A 70 -12.57 -4.74 16.62
CA THR A 70 -13.90 -5.16 17.10
C THR A 70 -14.21 -6.58 16.63
N PRO A 71 -15.08 -7.35 17.30
CA PRO A 71 -15.46 -8.68 16.83
C PRO A 71 -15.92 -8.70 15.36
N ALA A 72 -16.61 -7.64 14.92
CA ALA A 72 -17.04 -7.47 13.54
C ALA A 72 -15.90 -7.15 12.58
N MET A 73 -15.04 -6.19 12.95
CA MET A 73 -13.84 -5.91 12.14
C MET A 73 -13.00 -7.16 11.95
N ASN A 74 -12.89 -8.00 13.00
CA ASN A 74 -12.14 -9.23 12.96
C ASN A 74 -12.75 -10.25 11.98
N ALA A 75 -14.06 -10.51 12.07
CA ALA A 75 -14.74 -11.49 11.21
C ALA A 75 -14.84 -11.04 9.75
N ASP A 76 -15.22 -9.78 9.50
CA ASP A 76 -15.55 -9.32 8.14
C ASP A 76 -14.32 -8.83 7.37
N VAL A 77 -13.33 -8.27 8.08
CA VAL A 77 -12.18 -7.61 7.46
C VAL A 77 -10.88 -8.29 7.82
N LEU A 78 -10.53 -8.46 9.10
CA LEU A 78 -9.18 -8.95 9.45
C LEU A 78 -8.95 -10.41 9.07
N GLU A 79 -9.96 -11.27 9.22
CA GLU A 79 -9.91 -12.67 8.80
C GLU A 79 -9.69 -12.78 7.28
N LEU A 80 -10.45 -11.98 6.54
CA LEU A 80 -10.29 -11.85 5.09
C LEU A 80 -8.91 -11.31 4.71
N LEU A 81 -8.41 -10.31 5.42
CA LEU A 81 -7.10 -9.73 5.15
C LEU A 81 -5.95 -10.65 5.59
N GLN A 82 -6.21 -11.62 6.46
CA GLN A 82 -5.23 -12.50 7.10
C GLN A 82 -4.09 -11.75 7.82
N THR A 83 -4.32 -10.49 8.18
CA THR A 83 -3.37 -9.61 8.88
C THR A 83 -4.13 -8.61 9.73
N ARG A 84 -3.47 -8.06 10.75
CA ARG A 84 -3.94 -6.86 11.45
C ARG A 84 -3.37 -5.62 10.74
N PRO A 85 -4.08 -5.01 9.79
CA PRO A 85 -3.55 -3.90 9.02
C PRO A 85 -3.21 -2.70 9.91
N PHE A 86 -2.06 -2.09 9.63
CA PHE A 86 -1.71 -0.76 10.11
C PHE A 86 -1.97 0.28 9.02
N ILE A 87 -2.12 1.54 9.43
CA ILE A 87 -2.33 2.66 8.52
C ILE A 87 -0.96 3.20 8.12
N ARG A 88 -0.60 2.98 6.86
CA ARG A 88 0.61 3.57 6.26
C ARG A 88 0.41 5.08 6.10
N GLU A 89 1.47 5.85 6.28
CA GLU A 89 1.47 7.27 5.93
C GLU A 89 1.13 7.47 4.44
N GLU A 90 1.64 6.57 3.59
CA GLU A 90 1.34 6.51 2.17
C GLU A 90 -0.18 6.46 1.88
N TYR A 91 -1.01 5.87 2.75
CA TYR A 91 -2.46 5.88 2.57
C TYR A 91 -3.05 7.28 2.72
N GLY A 92 -2.58 8.04 3.72
CA GLY A 92 -3.01 9.43 3.91
C GLY A 92 -2.60 10.31 2.73
N ILE A 93 -1.35 10.17 2.26
CA ILE A 93 -0.82 10.89 1.10
C ILE A 93 -1.61 10.54 -0.17
N ALA A 94 -1.82 9.25 -0.45
CA ALA A 94 -2.57 8.81 -1.61
C ALA A 94 -4.01 9.33 -1.62
N LEU A 95 -4.71 9.23 -0.47
CA LEU A 95 -6.07 9.72 -0.36
C LEU A 95 -6.14 11.24 -0.53
N HIS A 96 -5.22 11.99 0.09
CA HIS A 96 -5.14 13.44 -0.06
C HIS A 96 -4.97 13.83 -1.53
N ASN A 97 -4.05 13.18 -2.24
CA ASN A 97 -3.78 13.44 -3.66
C ASN A 97 -5.01 13.13 -4.53
N ILE A 98 -5.66 11.99 -4.30
CA ILE A 98 -6.90 11.60 -5.02
C ILE A 98 -8.01 12.62 -4.79
N ILE A 99 -8.24 13.05 -3.54
CA ILE A 99 -9.27 14.07 -3.22
C ILE A 99 -8.93 15.41 -3.87
N THR A 100 -7.69 15.88 -3.75
CA THR A 100 -7.25 17.15 -4.33
C THR A 100 -7.42 17.15 -5.84
N ALA A 101 -7.02 16.07 -6.50
CA ALA A 101 -7.15 15.95 -7.94
C ALA A 101 -8.62 15.81 -8.37
N ALA A 102 -9.45 15.07 -7.64
CA ALA A 102 -10.89 14.98 -7.90
C ALA A 102 -11.60 16.35 -7.82
N ARG A 103 -11.19 17.21 -6.88
CA ARG A 103 -11.73 18.58 -6.72
C ARG A 103 -11.24 19.54 -7.79
N THR A 104 -9.94 19.53 -8.04
CA THR A 104 -9.29 20.52 -8.90
C THR A 104 -9.41 20.16 -10.39
N GLY A 105 -9.51 18.87 -10.70
CA GLY A 105 -9.28 18.33 -12.05
C GLY A 105 -7.80 18.32 -12.46
N ASN A 106 -6.88 18.70 -11.57
CA ASN A 106 -5.45 18.61 -11.82
C ASN A 106 -4.97 17.19 -11.51
N THR A 107 -4.52 16.50 -12.53
CA THR A 107 -4.23 15.06 -12.47
C THR A 107 -2.76 14.79 -12.23
N LYS A 108 -1.90 15.81 -12.34
CA LYS A 108 -0.47 15.67 -12.09
C LYS A 108 -0.22 15.57 -10.59
N ILE A 109 0.23 14.41 -10.13
CA ILE A 109 0.50 14.15 -8.72
C ILE A 109 2.00 13.97 -8.57
N THR A 110 2.70 15.03 -8.18
CA THR A 110 4.15 14.99 -7.99
C THR A 110 4.51 14.25 -6.71
N VAL A 111 5.46 13.31 -6.80
CA VAL A 111 6.11 12.71 -5.64
C VAL A 111 6.94 13.81 -4.95
N PRO A 112 6.72 14.10 -3.66
CA PRO A 112 7.64 14.93 -2.90
C PRO A 112 9.04 14.31 -3.01
N PHE A 113 10.09 15.11 -3.24
CA PHE A 113 11.45 14.59 -3.06
C PHE A 113 11.60 14.24 -1.59
N ASP A 114 11.58 12.94 -1.25
CA ASP A 114 11.87 12.48 0.10
C ASP A 114 13.36 12.66 0.33
N ARG A 115 13.74 13.82 0.88
CA ARG A 115 15.16 14.09 1.18
C ARG A 115 15.73 13.20 2.30
N ASP A 116 14.86 12.45 2.99
CA ASP A 116 15.21 11.73 4.22
C ASP A 116 15.17 10.20 4.07
N GLU A 117 14.70 9.65 2.95
CA GLU A 117 14.69 8.17 2.73
C GLU A 117 15.92 7.67 1.96
N ASP A 118 16.65 8.56 1.29
CA ASP A 118 17.99 8.31 0.76
C ASP A 118 19.04 8.42 1.87
N GLU A 119 18.78 7.84 3.06
CA GLU A 119 19.86 7.51 3.98
C GLU A 119 20.75 6.54 3.22
N GLU A 120 21.84 7.12 2.71
CA GLU A 120 22.89 6.50 1.94
C GLU A 120 23.14 5.12 2.54
N PHE A 121 22.82 4.07 1.77
CA PHE A 121 23.71 2.91 1.73
C PHE A 121 25.03 3.46 1.18
N SER A 122 25.77 4.20 2.01
CA SER A 122 27.17 4.42 1.77
C SER A 122 27.72 3.02 1.78
N ASP A 123 28.08 2.53 0.60
CA ASP A 123 28.91 1.37 0.40
C ASP A 123 30.29 1.68 1.01
N GLU A 124 30.34 2.00 2.31
CA GLU A 124 31.53 1.82 3.13
C GLU A 124 31.76 0.31 3.08
N GLU A 125 32.51 -0.10 2.06
CA GLU A 125 33.06 -1.43 1.91
C GLU A 125 33.59 -1.81 3.29
N GLU A 126 32.93 -2.77 3.95
CA GLU A 126 33.55 -3.48 5.06
C GLU A 126 34.83 -4.10 4.50
N GLU A 127 35.95 -3.37 4.61
CA GLU A 127 37.28 -3.93 4.50
C GLU A 127 37.34 -5.03 5.56
N PHE A 128 37.07 -6.27 5.11
CA PHE A 128 37.45 -7.46 5.82
C PHE A 128 38.96 -7.35 6.05
N LEU A 129 39.34 -6.94 7.25
CA LEU A 129 40.70 -7.00 7.73
C LEU A 129 41.09 -8.47 7.73
N ASP A 130 41.78 -8.89 6.68
CA ASP A 130 42.56 -10.12 6.64
C ASP A 130 43.54 -10.07 7.82
N ALA A 131 43.19 -10.83 8.86
CA ALA A 131 44.05 -11.10 9.99
C ALA A 131 45.13 -12.09 9.55
N ASP A 132 46.13 -11.62 8.82
CA ASP A 132 47.42 -12.30 8.69
C ASP A 132 48.52 -11.36 8.18
N GLY A 133 49.60 -11.23 8.95
CA GLY A 133 50.93 -10.97 8.37
C GLY A 133 51.65 -9.66 8.72
N GLN A 134 52.50 -9.76 9.75
CA GLN A 134 53.89 -9.26 9.79
C GLN A 134 54.20 -7.75 9.84
N VAL A 135 54.74 -7.38 10.99
CA VAL A 135 55.66 -6.25 11.24
C VAL A 135 56.93 -6.41 10.38
N PRO A 136 57.43 -5.31 9.77
CA PRO A 136 58.78 -4.89 10.13
C PRO A 136 58.93 -3.39 10.34
N SER A 137 59.83 -3.11 11.28
CA SER A 137 60.15 -1.83 11.87
C SER A 137 61.12 -0.96 11.04
N THR A 138 61.10 0.34 11.36
CA THR A 138 62.21 1.34 11.33
C THR A 138 62.69 1.99 10.04
N SER A 139 62.47 3.31 9.92
CA SER A 139 63.47 4.41 9.90
C SER A 139 62.76 5.74 9.51
N SER A 140 62.64 6.76 10.38
CA SER A 140 63.55 7.92 10.60
C SER A 140 64.03 8.57 9.28
N GLU A 141 63.87 9.85 8.95
CA GLU A 141 63.52 11.10 9.66
C GLU A 141 63.39 12.25 8.59
N PRO A 142 63.39 13.57 8.92
CA PRO A 142 62.33 14.55 8.62
C PRO A 142 62.60 15.42 7.37
N THR A 143 61.78 16.45 7.06
CA THR A 143 62.15 17.89 7.13
C THR A 143 61.01 18.80 6.60
N VAL A 144 60.57 19.74 7.46
CA VAL A 144 60.17 21.15 7.21
C VAL A 144 58.97 21.47 6.29
N GLY A 145 57.87 21.85 6.95
CA GLY A 145 57.51 23.27 7.09
C GLY A 145 56.53 23.86 6.07
N MET A 146 55.30 24.14 6.51
CA MET A 146 54.65 25.40 6.16
C MET A 146 53.49 25.72 7.11
N ARG A 147 53.65 26.82 7.84
CA ARG A 147 52.61 27.52 8.61
C ARG A 147 51.48 27.95 7.67
N ARG A 148 50.23 27.60 8.02
CA ARG A 148 49.07 28.48 7.82
C ARG A 148 48.20 28.44 9.06
N SER A 149 48.25 29.55 9.78
CA SER A 149 47.26 29.99 10.75
C SER A 149 45.87 29.99 10.10
N ARG A 150 44.92 29.27 10.69
CA ARG A 150 43.50 29.39 10.37
C ARG A 150 42.76 29.63 11.67
N GLU A 151 41.90 30.65 11.60
CA GLU A 151 41.19 31.30 12.67
C GLU A 151 40.38 30.32 13.52
N GLU A 152 40.58 30.41 14.83
CA GLU A 152 39.61 30.03 15.84
C GLU A 152 38.49 31.07 15.79
N ASP A 153 37.27 30.66 15.44
CA ASP A 153 36.08 31.36 15.90
C ASP A 153 34.84 30.47 15.79
N SER A 154 33.98 30.59 16.80
CA SER A 154 32.58 30.14 16.85
C SER A 154 32.31 28.64 17.12
N THR A 155 32.59 28.19 18.35
CA THR A 155 31.85 27.10 19.00
C THR A 155 30.93 27.67 20.09
N ASP A 156 29.78 28.26 19.74
CA ASP A 156 28.71 28.52 20.74
C ASP A 156 27.30 28.74 20.15
N ASP A 157 26.88 27.98 19.13
CA ASP A 157 25.50 28.10 18.60
C ASP A 157 24.79 26.77 18.28
N ARG A 158 25.49 25.63 18.42
CA ARG A 158 24.88 24.32 18.14
C ARG A 158 24.18 23.67 19.33
N GLU A 159 24.44 24.14 20.55
CA GLU A 159 23.93 23.49 21.77
C GLU A 159 22.60 24.10 22.26
N LYS A 160 22.33 25.38 21.97
CA LYS A 160 21.03 26.03 22.27
C LYS A 160 19.87 25.58 21.38
N LYS A 161 20.14 24.90 20.26
CA LYS A 161 19.07 24.38 19.36
C LYS A 161 18.58 22.98 19.75
N ARG A 162 19.28 22.25 20.62
CA ARG A 162 18.86 20.91 21.10
C ARG A 162 18.00 20.94 22.36
N GLN A 163 18.03 22.00 23.18
CA GLN A 163 17.25 22.08 24.42
C GLN A 163 15.80 22.58 24.26
N ARG A 164 15.31 22.82 23.04
CA ARG A 164 13.91 23.27 22.80
C ARG A 164 12.93 22.18 22.38
N LEU A 165 13.36 20.91 22.31
CA LEU A 165 12.50 19.82 21.82
C LEU A 165 11.91 18.90 22.89
N ASP A 166 12.25 19.08 24.18
CA ASP A 166 11.97 18.01 25.17
C ASP A 166 11.06 18.36 26.35
N ASN A 167 10.46 19.56 26.40
CA ASN A 167 9.61 19.97 27.53
C ASN A 167 8.18 20.33 27.13
N GLY A 168 7.57 19.52 26.27
CA GLY A 168 6.16 19.62 25.91
C GLY A 168 5.37 18.40 26.37
N GLU A 169 5.07 18.29 27.67
CA GLU A 169 3.98 17.43 28.15
C GLU A 169 2.65 18.00 27.65
N HIS A 170 2.37 17.79 26.37
CA HIS A 170 1.07 18.04 25.79
C HIS A 170 0.09 17.01 26.36
N GLY A 171 -0.83 17.49 27.19
CA GLY A 171 -1.96 16.70 27.65
C GLY A 171 -2.59 15.94 26.47
N GLU A 172 -2.86 14.66 26.68
CA GLU A 172 -3.50 13.73 25.74
C GLU A 172 -4.95 14.15 25.44
N SER A 173 -5.11 15.35 24.87
CA SER A 173 -6.31 15.76 24.16
C SER A 173 -6.59 14.67 23.14
N SER A 174 -7.67 13.93 23.34
CA SER A 174 -8.10 12.76 22.58
C SER A 174 -7.61 12.81 21.14
N LEU A 175 -6.52 12.09 20.88
CA LEU A 175 -5.90 12.00 19.56
C LEU A 175 -6.87 11.23 18.66
N GLN A 176 -7.85 11.93 18.11
CA GLN A 176 -8.76 11.39 17.11
C GLN A 176 -8.05 11.42 15.76
N TYR A 177 -8.16 10.34 15.00
CA TYR A 177 -7.60 10.30 13.65
C TYR A 177 -8.33 11.34 12.78
N ALA A 178 -7.57 12.23 12.14
CA ALA A 178 -8.13 13.27 11.29
C ALA A 178 -8.80 12.65 10.06
N ASN A 179 -10.09 12.91 9.87
CA ASN A 179 -10.86 12.33 8.78
C ASN A 179 -11.06 13.38 7.65
N PRO A 180 -10.47 13.18 6.46
CA PRO A 180 -10.51 14.16 5.38
C PRO A 180 -11.89 14.32 4.72
N PHE A 181 -12.86 13.45 5.03
CA PHE A 181 -14.22 13.53 4.52
C PHE A 181 -15.18 14.30 5.43
N GLN A 182 -14.76 14.69 6.64
CA GLN A 182 -15.61 15.44 7.55
C GLN A 182 -15.90 16.85 7.00
N GLY A 183 -17.20 17.16 6.82
CA GLY A 183 -17.68 18.50 6.51
C GLY A 183 -17.52 18.97 5.05
N GLN A 184 -17.12 18.10 4.12
CA GLN A 184 -16.99 18.46 2.71
C GLN A 184 -17.63 17.42 1.78
N GLU A 185 -18.67 17.85 1.06
CA GLU A 185 -19.06 17.17 -0.18
C GLU A 185 -18.00 17.45 -1.24
N ILE A 186 -17.59 16.40 -1.95
CA ILE A 186 -16.60 16.50 -3.01
C ILE A 186 -17.37 16.50 -4.33
N ASP A 187 -17.49 17.67 -4.96
CA ASP A 187 -17.90 17.75 -6.35
C ASP A 187 -16.72 17.28 -7.22
N THR A 188 -16.86 16.10 -7.82
CA THR A 188 -15.76 15.44 -8.53
C THR A 188 -15.79 15.82 -10.00
N LYS A 189 -14.71 16.45 -10.48
CA LYS A 189 -14.51 16.71 -11.92
C LYS A 189 -13.93 15.51 -12.67
N LEU A 190 -13.47 14.51 -11.94
CA LEU A 190 -12.86 13.29 -12.46
C LEU A 190 -13.80 12.11 -12.25
N LYS A 191 -13.67 11.11 -13.11
CA LYS A 191 -14.50 9.91 -13.06
C LYS A 191 -13.92 8.86 -12.10
N GLY A 192 -12.60 8.83 -11.92
CA GLY A 192 -11.99 7.92 -10.95
C GLY A 192 -10.48 7.79 -10.99
N TYR A 193 -9.99 6.93 -10.10
CA TYR A 193 -8.58 6.57 -9.94
C TYR A 193 -8.38 5.06 -9.94
N ILE A 194 -7.27 4.62 -10.53
CA ILE A 194 -6.75 3.27 -10.42
C ILE A 194 -5.49 3.31 -9.57
N VAL A 195 -5.58 2.72 -8.39
CA VAL A 195 -4.50 2.58 -7.43
C VAL A 195 -3.70 1.34 -7.77
N LEU A 196 -2.49 1.59 -8.27
CA LEU A 196 -1.47 0.60 -8.53
C LEU A 196 -0.49 0.54 -7.36
N GLY A 197 0.27 -0.54 -7.28
CA GLY A 197 1.32 -0.71 -6.29
C GLY A 197 1.97 -2.06 -6.47
N HIS A 198 3.06 -2.33 -5.75
CA HIS A 198 3.83 -3.56 -5.89
C HIS A 198 2.90 -4.78 -5.93
N ARG A 199 3.14 -5.63 -6.93
CA ARG A 199 2.37 -6.85 -7.08
C ARG A 199 2.88 -7.86 -6.04
N GLY A 200 2.03 -8.36 -5.13
CA GLY A 200 2.42 -9.49 -4.28
C GLY A 200 2.27 -10.80 -5.06
N ILE A 201 3.17 -11.77 -4.84
CA ILE A 201 3.10 -13.13 -5.43
C ILE A 201 1.83 -13.82 -4.93
N GLY A 202 0.92 -14.21 -5.81
CA GLY A 202 -0.40 -14.69 -5.41
C GLY A 202 -1.02 -15.80 -6.26
N ASP A 203 -0.29 -16.38 -7.22
CA ASP A 203 -0.83 -17.43 -8.10
C ASP A 203 0.20 -18.54 -8.34
N LEU A 204 0.26 -19.51 -7.42
CA LEU A 204 0.84 -20.83 -7.68
C LEU A 204 -0.30 -21.80 -8.02
N SER A 205 -0.93 -21.62 -9.19
CA SER A 205 -1.84 -22.63 -9.74
C SER A 205 -1.17 -23.38 -10.90
N LYS A 206 -0.44 -24.46 -10.54
CA LYS A 206 -0.22 -25.68 -11.35
C LYS A 206 0.75 -26.72 -10.75
N CYS A 207 1.07 -26.67 -9.44
CA CYS A 207 1.65 -27.84 -8.76
C CYS A 207 0.54 -28.60 -8.01
N SER A 208 0.22 -29.79 -8.50
CA SER A 208 -0.76 -30.72 -7.91
C SER A 208 -0.23 -31.38 -6.63
N PHE A 209 -0.02 -30.59 -5.58
CA PHE A 209 0.09 -31.07 -4.22
C PHE A 209 -0.97 -30.36 -3.38
N TYR A 210 -1.83 -31.14 -2.71
CA TYR A 210 -2.83 -30.69 -1.75
C TYR A 210 -2.12 -30.06 -0.53
N ILE A 211 -1.64 -28.83 -0.69
CA ILE A 211 -1.43 -27.89 0.41
C ILE A 211 -2.62 -26.94 0.31
N ARG A 212 -3.36 -26.74 1.40
CA ARG A 212 -4.44 -25.73 1.44
C ARG A 212 -3.90 -24.44 0.83
N PRO A 213 -4.51 -23.88 -0.22
CA PRO A 213 -4.07 -22.63 -0.78
C PRO A 213 -4.41 -21.56 0.25
N VAL A 214 -3.50 -21.30 1.18
CA VAL A 214 -3.52 -20.07 1.96
C VAL A 214 -3.05 -19.00 0.99
N THR A 215 -3.99 -18.52 0.16
CA THR A 215 -3.82 -17.38 -0.71
C THR A 215 -3.70 -16.13 0.16
N LEU A 216 -2.53 -15.96 0.82
CA LEU A 216 -2.11 -14.78 1.58
C LEU A 216 -2.02 -13.59 0.63
N THR A 217 -3.16 -13.07 0.17
CA THR A 217 -3.22 -12.25 -1.03
C THR A 217 -3.61 -10.81 -0.80
N ILE A 218 -3.07 -10.09 0.19
CA ILE A 218 -3.34 -8.64 0.21
C ILE A 218 -2.07 -7.79 0.26
N PRO A 219 -1.63 -7.24 -0.90
CA PRO A 219 -0.75 -6.09 -0.90
C PRO A 219 -1.55 -4.90 -0.35
N GLY A 220 -0.90 -3.89 0.23
CA GLY A 220 -1.55 -2.74 0.90
C GLY A 220 -2.64 -1.97 0.11
N LYS A 221 -2.87 -2.28 -1.16
CA LYS A 221 -3.95 -1.73 -2.00
C LYS A 221 -5.36 -2.06 -1.50
N SER A 222 -5.67 -3.32 -1.18
CA SER A 222 -7.03 -3.63 -0.69
C SER A 222 -7.22 -3.06 0.73
N ILE A 223 -6.17 -3.05 1.56
CA ILE A 223 -6.17 -2.34 2.86
C ILE A 223 -6.44 -0.84 2.65
N PHE A 224 -5.87 -0.22 1.61
CA PHE A 224 -6.13 1.17 1.26
C PHE A 224 -7.61 1.43 0.91
N LEU A 225 -8.28 0.52 0.21
CA LEU A 225 -9.73 0.66 -0.03
C LEU A 225 -10.53 0.56 1.27
N TYR A 226 -10.20 -0.37 2.16
CA TYR A 226 -10.84 -0.43 3.47
C TYR A 226 -10.57 0.82 4.31
N TYR A 227 -9.35 1.35 4.27
CA TYR A 227 -9.03 2.63 4.90
C TYR A 227 -9.95 3.76 4.42
N ILE A 228 -10.18 3.88 3.10
CA ILE A 228 -11.13 4.85 2.53
C ILE A 228 -12.56 4.55 3.00
N LEU A 229 -13.00 3.30 2.91
CA LEU A 229 -14.34 2.89 3.31
C LEU A 229 -14.64 3.33 4.75
N LEU A 230 -13.78 2.99 5.69
CA LEU A 230 -13.99 3.27 7.11
C LEU A 230 -14.02 4.78 7.39
N LEU A 231 -13.16 5.57 6.74
CA LEU A 231 -13.20 7.03 6.84
C LEU A 231 -14.49 7.62 6.28
N ARG A 232 -14.97 7.12 5.13
CA ARG A 232 -16.24 7.59 4.54
C ARG A 232 -17.45 7.22 5.39
N LEU A 233 -17.48 6.00 5.93
CA LEU A 233 -18.54 5.55 6.84
C LEU A 233 -18.56 6.41 8.12
N GLN A 234 -17.39 6.71 8.68
CA GLN A 234 -17.28 7.60 9.84
C GLN A 234 -17.80 9.00 9.52
N ALA A 235 -17.55 9.50 8.31
CA ALA A 235 -18.08 10.78 7.82
C ALA A 235 -19.56 10.71 7.35
N LYS A 236 -20.24 9.57 7.55
CA LYS A 236 -21.63 9.32 7.11
C LYS A 236 -21.84 9.58 5.62
N GLN A 237 -20.84 9.26 4.79
CA GLN A 237 -20.92 9.43 3.35
C GLN A 237 -21.27 8.12 2.65
N PRO A 238 -22.25 8.14 1.73
CA PRO A 238 -22.67 6.94 1.04
C PRO A 238 -21.52 6.39 0.18
N THR A 239 -21.35 5.08 0.20
CA THR A 239 -20.19 4.39 -0.36
C THR A 239 -20.60 3.04 -0.92
N ILE A 240 -19.99 2.63 -2.02
CA ILE A 240 -20.20 1.33 -2.65
C ILE A 240 -18.89 0.55 -2.58
N LEU A 241 -18.96 -0.74 -2.28
CA LEU A 241 -17.84 -1.66 -2.30
C LEU A 241 -18.11 -2.82 -3.27
N VAL A 242 -17.20 -3.04 -4.21
CA VAL A 242 -17.27 -4.11 -5.22
C VAL A 242 -16.06 -5.00 -5.08
N ARG A 243 -16.28 -6.26 -4.66
CA ARG A 243 -15.21 -7.25 -4.46
C ARG A 243 -15.46 -8.56 -5.20
N HIS A 244 -16.66 -8.75 -5.71
CA HIS A 244 -17.13 -9.94 -6.39
C HIS A 244 -17.81 -9.53 -7.71
N PRO A 245 -17.67 -10.31 -8.79
CA PRO A 245 -18.29 -9.96 -10.08
C PRO A 245 -19.82 -9.93 -10.06
N GLU A 246 -20.45 -10.70 -9.17
CA GLU A 246 -21.92 -10.88 -9.16
C GLU A 246 -22.66 -10.04 -8.12
N LYS A 247 -21.96 -9.40 -7.19
CA LYS A 247 -22.59 -8.64 -6.09
C LYS A 247 -21.88 -7.34 -5.77
N VAL A 248 -22.66 -6.37 -5.31
CA VAL A 248 -22.22 -5.04 -4.88
C VAL A 248 -22.74 -4.77 -3.48
N THR A 249 -21.88 -4.31 -2.58
CA THR A 249 -22.29 -3.86 -1.24
C THR A 249 -22.49 -2.35 -1.26
N VAL A 250 -23.68 -1.88 -0.89
CA VAL A 250 -24.04 -0.46 -0.89
C VAL A 250 -24.25 0.00 0.55
N PHE A 251 -23.50 1.00 0.98
CA PHE A 251 -23.59 1.62 2.31
C PHE A 251 -24.31 2.96 2.17
N LEU A 252 -25.52 3.06 2.74
CA LEU A 252 -26.33 4.28 2.77
C LEU A 252 -26.69 4.60 4.22
N GLN A 253 -27.26 5.80 4.45
CA GLN A 253 -27.74 6.20 5.78
C GLN A 253 -28.76 5.21 6.37
N GLN A 254 -29.47 4.49 5.51
CA GLN A 254 -30.52 3.56 5.93
C GLN A 254 -30.01 2.15 6.24
N GLY A 255 -28.74 1.85 5.94
CA GLY A 255 -28.14 0.55 6.21
C GLY A 255 -27.18 0.08 5.13
N VAL A 256 -26.85 -1.21 5.22
CA VAL A 256 -26.00 -1.93 4.27
C VAL A 256 -26.85 -2.86 3.43
N PHE A 257 -26.66 -2.80 2.12
CA PHE A 257 -27.42 -3.58 1.16
C PHE A 257 -26.50 -4.41 0.28
N SER A 258 -26.96 -5.60 -0.13
CA SER A 258 -26.29 -6.44 -1.12
C SER A 258 -27.11 -6.48 -2.39
N VAL A 259 -26.57 -5.95 -3.48
CA VAL A 259 -27.27 -5.84 -4.77
C VAL A 259 -26.61 -6.77 -5.78
N SER A 260 -27.42 -7.56 -6.48
CA SER A 260 -26.93 -8.34 -7.62
C SER A 260 -26.39 -7.39 -8.70
N MET A 261 -25.24 -7.73 -9.28
CA MET A 261 -24.63 -6.92 -10.34
C MET A 261 -25.56 -6.76 -11.56
N ALA A 262 -26.41 -7.76 -11.83
CA ALA A 262 -27.39 -7.71 -12.92
C ALA A 262 -28.48 -6.63 -12.69
N ASP A 263 -28.84 -6.37 -11.44
CA ASP A 263 -29.87 -5.39 -11.06
C ASP A 263 -29.29 -4.01 -10.76
N PHE A 264 -27.96 -3.91 -10.63
CA PHE A 264 -27.28 -2.74 -10.13
C PHE A 264 -27.56 -1.47 -10.96
N THR A 265 -27.61 -1.55 -12.29
CA THR A 265 -27.90 -0.38 -13.15
C THR A 265 -29.29 0.23 -12.86
N SER A 266 -30.28 -0.59 -12.51
CA SER A 266 -31.62 -0.14 -12.14
C SER A 266 -31.62 0.52 -10.76
N VAL A 267 -30.88 -0.05 -9.83
CA VAL A 267 -30.75 0.42 -8.44
C VAL A 267 -29.89 1.67 -8.35
N ALA A 268 -28.85 1.82 -9.17
CA ALA A 268 -27.92 2.96 -9.16
C ALA A 268 -28.64 4.31 -9.33
N LYS A 269 -29.77 4.34 -10.04
CA LYS A 269 -30.62 5.53 -10.20
C LYS A 269 -31.28 6.01 -8.90
N LEU A 270 -31.31 5.16 -7.87
CA LEU A 270 -31.86 5.46 -6.56
C LEU A 270 -30.77 5.87 -5.55
N ILE A 271 -29.51 5.73 -5.93
CA ILE A 271 -28.35 6.04 -5.09
C ILE A 271 -27.92 7.50 -5.34
N PRO A 272 -27.55 8.27 -4.30
CA PRO A 272 -27.06 9.64 -4.48
C PRO A 272 -25.84 9.73 -5.40
N ASP A 273 -25.75 10.81 -6.20
CA ASP A 273 -24.67 10.99 -7.17
C ASP A 273 -23.29 11.22 -6.52
N ASN A 274 -23.23 11.67 -5.27
CA ASN A 274 -21.98 11.93 -4.51
C ASN A 274 -21.31 10.66 -3.95
N VAL A 275 -21.69 9.50 -4.44
CA VAL A 275 -21.19 8.20 -3.98
C VAL A 275 -19.83 7.87 -4.57
N TRP A 276 -18.97 7.31 -3.72
CA TRP A 276 -17.71 6.70 -4.15
C TRP A 276 -17.90 5.19 -4.28
N CYS A 277 -17.41 4.63 -5.38
CA CYS A 277 -17.38 3.21 -5.65
C CYS A 277 -15.95 2.68 -5.50
N LEU A 278 -15.73 1.88 -4.46
CA LEU A 278 -14.46 1.25 -4.13
C LEU A 278 -14.43 -0.14 -4.75
N VAL A 279 -13.52 -0.36 -5.71
CA VAL A 279 -13.44 -1.61 -6.49
C VAL A 279 -12.15 -2.33 -6.18
N ASP A 280 -12.25 -3.49 -5.51
CA ASP A 280 -11.09 -4.33 -5.18
C ASP A 280 -10.87 -5.37 -6.27
N SER A 281 -10.09 -5.01 -7.30
CA SER A 281 -9.83 -5.91 -8.41
C SER A 281 -8.83 -7.00 -8.03
N ASN A 282 -9.37 -8.18 -7.78
CA ASN A 282 -8.70 -9.38 -7.30
C ASN A 282 -8.77 -10.51 -8.36
N GLN A 283 -8.51 -11.76 -7.96
CA GLN A 283 -8.54 -12.90 -8.90
C GLN A 283 -9.93 -13.17 -9.48
N MET A 284 -10.99 -12.93 -8.70
CA MET A 284 -12.38 -13.11 -9.13
C MET A 284 -12.92 -11.90 -9.88
N LEU A 285 -12.40 -10.71 -9.57
CA LEU A 285 -12.83 -9.44 -10.16
C LEU A 285 -11.66 -8.78 -10.91
N GLN A 286 -11.53 -9.09 -12.20
CA GLN A 286 -10.42 -8.58 -13.01
C GLN A 286 -10.44 -7.05 -13.14
N GLY A 287 -11.58 -6.46 -13.53
CA GLY A 287 -11.69 -5.01 -13.74
C GLY A 287 -12.89 -4.40 -13.03
N VAL A 288 -13.19 -3.15 -13.38
CA VAL A 288 -14.44 -2.49 -12.97
C VAL A 288 -15.58 -3.00 -13.87
N PRO A 289 -16.67 -3.56 -13.33
CA PRO A 289 -17.80 -4.00 -14.13
C PRO A 289 -18.43 -2.86 -14.93
N LEU A 290 -18.91 -3.16 -16.14
CA LEU A 290 -19.50 -2.16 -17.05
C LEU A 290 -20.65 -1.39 -16.38
N SER A 291 -21.51 -2.10 -15.65
CA SER A 291 -22.62 -1.52 -14.86
C SER A 291 -22.18 -0.49 -13.82
N ILE A 292 -20.95 -0.57 -13.30
CA ILE A 292 -20.36 0.45 -12.43
C ILE A 292 -19.82 1.61 -13.26
N THR A 293 -19.13 1.35 -14.37
CA THR A 293 -18.52 2.40 -15.21
C THR A 293 -19.54 3.34 -15.83
N GLU A 294 -20.75 2.86 -16.13
CA GLU A 294 -21.87 3.62 -16.70
C GLU A 294 -22.59 4.54 -15.70
N THR A 295 -22.31 4.41 -14.40
CA THR A 295 -22.90 5.29 -13.37
C THR A 295 -22.24 6.67 -13.33
N PRO A 296 -22.78 7.67 -12.61
CA PRO A 296 -22.06 8.92 -12.36
C PRO A 296 -21.04 8.83 -11.21
N PHE A 297 -20.97 7.70 -10.49
CA PHE A 297 -20.18 7.58 -9.26
C PHE A 297 -18.67 7.76 -9.49
N PHE A 298 -17.98 8.29 -8.47
CA PHE A 298 -16.53 8.39 -8.47
C PHE A 298 -15.90 7.04 -8.13
N ILE A 299 -15.06 6.51 -9.00
CA ILE A 299 -14.52 5.14 -8.87
C ILE A 299 -13.09 5.18 -8.31
N VAL A 300 -12.81 4.40 -7.27
CA VAL A 300 -11.44 4.12 -6.80
C VAL A 300 -11.20 2.61 -6.90
N GLN A 301 -10.37 2.21 -7.84
CA GLN A 301 -10.03 0.80 -8.05
C GLN A 301 -8.68 0.48 -7.43
N ALA A 302 -8.59 -0.53 -6.57
CA ALA A 302 -7.33 -1.19 -6.27
C ALA A 302 -7.09 -2.27 -7.32
N ALA A 303 -6.03 -2.15 -8.12
CA ALA A 303 -5.77 -3.07 -9.21
C ALA A 303 -4.37 -3.70 -9.15
N ARG A 304 -4.25 -4.92 -9.66
CA ARG A 304 -2.96 -5.42 -10.14
C ARG A 304 -2.61 -4.65 -11.42
N ALA A 305 -1.32 -4.41 -11.66
CA ALA A 305 -0.87 -3.74 -12.88
C ALA A 305 -0.95 -4.66 -14.12
N ARG A 306 -2.08 -5.33 -14.34
CA ARG A 306 -2.32 -6.28 -15.45
C ARG A 306 -3.26 -5.65 -16.46
N ILE A 307 -3.09 -5.96 -17.75
CA ILE A 307 -3.85 -5.31 -18.82
C ILE A 307 -5.36 -5.48 -18.64
N ASP A 308 -5.82 -6.70 -18.38
CA ASP A 308 -7.20 -7.09 -18.11
C ASP A 308 -7.80 -6.32 -16.92
N HIS A 309 -6.97 -5.97 -15.93
CA HIS A 309 -7.40 -5.16 -14.80
C HIS A 309 -7.50 -3.66 -15.12
N LEU A 310 -6.85 -3.19 -16.19
CA LEU A 310 -6.74 -1.77 -16.57
C LEU A 310 -7.52 -1.42 -17.84
N GLN A 311 -8.03 -2.40 -18.58
CA GLN A 311 -8.70 -2.20 -19.88
C GLN A 311 -9.83 -1.18 -19.84
N TRP A 312 -10.59 -1.11 -18.74
CA TRP A 312 -11.71 -0.17 -18.60
C TRP A 312 -11.26 1.30 -18.57
N LYS A 313 -10.00 1.61 -18.22
CA LYS A 313 -9.43 2.96 -18.31
C LYS A 313 -9.54 3.52 -19.73
N ASN A 314 -9.43 2.67 -20.75
CA ASN A 314 -9.50 3.09 -22.15
C ASN A 314 -10.95 3.35 -22.61
N GLN A 315 -11.94 2.92 -21.83
CA GLN A 315 -13.36 3.07 -22.14
C GLN A 315 -13.96 4.33 -21.51
N VAL A 316 -13.28 4.93 -20.54
CA VAL A 316 -13.83 5.99 -19.69
C VAL A 316 -12.86 7.17 -19.61
N VAL A 317 -13.34 8.36 -19.95
CA VAL A 317 -12.56 9.60 -19.83
C VAL A 317 -12.47 10.03 -18.36
N GLY A 318 -11.33 10.61 -17.96
CA GLY A 318 -11.13 11.13 -16.61
C GLY A 318 -10.76 10.05 -15.58
N ILE A 319 -10.17 8.95 -16.04
CA ILE A 319 -9.57 7.91 -15.20
C ILE A 319 -8.06 8.10 -15.13
N HIS A 320 -7.56 8.26 -13.91
CA HIS A 320 -6.15 8.47 -13.64
C HIS A 320 -5.54 7.29 -12.88
N GLN A 321 -4.23 7.14 -12.95
CA GLN A 321 -3.51 6.13 -12.18
C GLN A 321 -2.86 6.79 -10.96
N TYR A 322 -2.70 6.01 -9.90
CA TYR A 322 -1.92 6.39 -8.74
C TYR A 322 -1.03 5.22 -8.37
N VAL A 323 0.29 5.39 -8.47
CA VAL A 323 1.24 4.35 -8.06
C VAL A 323 1.61 4.56 -6.59
N MET A 324 1.24 3.60 -5.76
CA MET A 324 1.64 3.56 -4.35
C MET A 324 3.09 3.12 -4.21
N LYS A 325 3.80 3.77 -3.29
CA LYS A 325 5.16 3.37 -2.91
C LYS A 325 5.19 1.92 -2.38
N PRO A 326 6.27 1.17 -2.67
CA PRO A 326 6.53 -0.09 -2.00
C PRO A 326 6.72 0.11 -0.49
N PHE A 327 6.79 -0.98 0.28
CA PHE A 327 6.98 -0.87 1.72
C PHE A 327 8.42 -0.45 2.04
N THR A 328 8.58 0.53 2.93
CA THR A 328 9.89 0.84 3.51
C THR A 328 10.28 -0.22 4.54
N LEU A 329 11.55 -0.28 4.95
CA LEU A 329 11.98 -1.22 5.99
C LEU A 329 11.23 -0.99 7.31
N SER A 330 11.05 0.28 7.70
CA SER A 330 10.25 0.65 8.87
C SER A 330 8.82 0.12 8.76
N GLU A 331 8.17 0.25 7.60
CA GLU A 331 6.84 -0.33 7.36
C GLU A 331 6.82 -1.86 7.40
N LEU A 332 7.88 -2.53 6.90
CA LEU A 332 8.01 -3.98 6.99
C LEU A 332 8.08 -4.44 8.45
N ILE A 333 8.87 -3.77 9.30
CA ILE A 333 8.99 -4.06 10.73
C ILE A 333 7.65 -3.82 11.45
N VAL A 334 6.96 -2.73 11.13
CA VAL A 334 5.62 -2.45 11.69
C VAL A 334 4.61 -3.52 11.29
N GLY A 335 4.58 -3.94 10.02
CA GLY A 335 3.65 -4.95 9.53
C GLY A 335 3.97 -6.38 10.01
N GLN A 336 5.23 -6.68 10.31
CA GLN A 336 5.67 -7.98 10.81
C GLN A 336 5.00 -8.33 12.14
N ASN A 337 4.92 -7.37 13.06
CA ASN A 337 4.25 -7.51 14.36
C ASN A 337 2.75 -7.83 14.28
N ARG A 338 2.21 -7.87 13.06
CA ARG A 338 0.78 -7.88 12.76
C ARG A 338 0.37 -8.98 11.80
N THR A 339 1.31 -9.85 11.40
CA THR A 339 0.98 -11.08 10.67
C THR A 339 0.25 -12.04 11.60
N LEU A 340 -0.87 -12.61 11.15
CA LEU A 340 -1.63 -13.57 11.97
C LEU A 340 -0.93 -14.93 12.10
N ASN A 341 0.05 -15.22 11.23
CA ASN A 341 0.95 -16.36 11.37
C ASN A 341 2.07 -16.05 12.35
N VAL A 342 1.77 -16.20 13.65
CA VAL A 342 2.70 -15.99 14.78
C VAL A 342 3.81 -17.06 14.85
N ALA A 343 3.71 -18.14 14.07
CA ALA A 343 4.60 -19.30 14.20
C ALA A 343 6.04 -19.03 13.74
N GLU A 344 6.29 -17.99 12.94
CA GLU A 344 7.62 -17.66 12.44
C GLU A 344 8.04 -16.28 12.95
N ASN A 345 8.90 -16.27 13.97
CA ASN A 345 9.57 -15.05 14.42
C ASN A 345 10.58 -14.62 13.35
N ILE A 346 10.13 -13.76 12.43
CA ILE A 346 11.01 -13.06 11.49
C ILE A 346 11.84 -12.06 12.30
N SER A 347 13.13 -11.87 11.99
CA SER A 347 13.90 -10.80 12.64
C SER A 347 13.95 -9.55 11.77
N GLU A 348 14.15 -8.39 12.40
CA GLU A 348 14.32 -7.13 11.69
C GLU A 348 15.54 -7.17 10.75
N ILE A 349 16.65 -7.78 11.19
CA ILE A 349 17.85 -7.99 10.36
C ILE A 349 17.54 -8.88 9.15
N SER A 350 16.72 -9.92 9.32
CA SER A 350 16.30 -10.77 8.20
C SER A 350 15.45 -9.99 7.18
N LEU A 351 14.57 -9.10 7.64
CA LEU A 351 13.79 -8.22 6.76
C LEU A 351 14.67 -7.20 6.03
N GLU A 352 15.63 -6.61 6.72
CA GLU A 352 16.61 -5.69 6.15
C GLU A 352 17.43 -6.38 5.06
N LYS A 353 18.00 -7.55 5.39
CA LYS A 353 18.72 -8.39 4.42
C LYS A 353 17.82 -8.77 3.25
N TYR A 354 16.59 -9.23 3.49
CA TYR A 354 15.68 -9.56 2.39
C TYR A 354 15.42 -8.34 1.47
N ARG A 355 15.11 -7.17 2.05
CA ARG A 355 14.84 -5.94 1.29
C ARG A 355 16.04 -5.48 0.48
N LYS A 356 17.26 -5.59 1.02
CA LYS A 356 18.49 -5.20 0.31
C LYS A 356 18.69 -6.03 -0.97
N TRP A 357 18.43 -7.34 -0.88
CA TRP A 357 18.76 -8.28 -1.94
C TRP A 357 17.61 -8.57 -2.91
N TYR A 358 16.35 -8.32 -2.53
CA TYR A 358 15.17 -8.75 -3.29
C TYR A 358 14.06 -7.69 -3.42
N THR A 359 12.93 -8.08 -4.01
CA THR A 359 11.77 -7.21 -4.23
C THR A 359 11.22 -6.61 -2.93
N PRO A 360 10.87 -5.31 -2.89
CA PRO A 360 10.27 -4.67 -1.73
C PRO A 360 8.76 -4.99 -1.63
N SER A 361 8.44 -6.28 -1.72
CA SER A 361 7.12 -6.88 -1.54
C SER A 361 6.99 -7.35 -0.10
N ALA A 362 6.15 -6.69 0.70
CA ALA A 362 5.91 -7.07 2.09
C ALA A 362 5.49 -8.53 2.25
N ARG A 363 4.64 -9.03 1.34
CA ARG A 363 4.21 -10.43 1.35
C ARG A 363 5.38 -11.39 1.21
N THR A 364 6.24 -11.14 0.23
CA THR A 364 7.37 -12.02 -0.07
C THR A 364 8.42 -11.91 1.03
N ALA A 365 8.65 -10.70 1.54
CA ALA A 365 9.51 -10.49 2.70
C ALA A 365 9.05 -11.32 3.90
N TYR A 366 7.75 -11.32 4.24
CA TYR A 366 7.26 -12.11 5.36
C TYR A 366 7.29 -13.62 5.12
N GLN A 367 7.23 -14.09 3.88
CA GLN A 367 7.36 -15.52 3.59
C GLN A 367 8.81 -16.01 3.61
N TYR A 368 9.76 -15.17 3.21
CA TYR A 368 11.09 -15.64 2.84
C TYR A 368 12.25 -14.98 3.60
N ALA A 369 12.01 -13.94 4.41
CA ALA A 369 13.08 -13.25 5.13
C ALA A 369 13.92 -14.19 6.01
N ASN A 370 13.28 -15.19 6.65
CA ASN A 370 13.99 -16.20 7.43
C ASN A 370 14.53 -17.38 6.60
N ASN A 371 14.06 -17.54 5.35
CA ASN A 371 14.40 -18.65 4.47
C ASN A 371 15.07 -18.13 3.19
N PHE A 372 16.08 -17.28 3.37
CA PHE A 372 16.75 -16.56 2.28
C PHE A 372 17.28 -17.49 1.19
N ASP A 373 17.89 -18.61 1.58
CA ASP A 373 18.46 -19.59 0.65
C ASP A 373 17.39 -20.29 -0.19
N GLN A 374 16.24 -20.59 0.40
CA GLN A 374 15.10 -21.18 -0.31
C GLN A 374 14.59 -20.22 -1.38
N TYR A 375 14.42 -18.94 -1.03
CA TYR A 375 13.99 -17.93 -2.00
C TYR A 375 15.04 -17.71 -3.09
N ALA A 376 16.33 -17.68 -2.73
CA ALA A 376 17.42 -17.59 -3.69
C ALA A 376 17.39 -18.76 -4.69
N ALA A 377 17.13 -19.99 -4.21
CA ALA A 377 17.00 -21.16 -5.06
C ALA A 377 15.79 -21.06 -6.00
N GLU A 378 14.65 -20.59 -5.50
CA GLU A 378 13.43 -20.35 -6.28
C GLU A 378 13.67 -19.30 -7.39
N VAL A 379 14.25 -18.15 -7.04
CA VAL A 379 14.62 -17.11 -8.00
C VAL A 379 15.57 -17.64 -9.07
N ARG A 380 16.61 -18.41 -8.69
CA ARG A 380 17.53 -19.03 -9.66
C ARG A 380 16.83 -20.06 -10.55
N GLN A 381 15.89 -20.84 -10.01
CA GLN A 381 15.11 -21.78 -10.80
C GLN A 381 14.24 -21.05 -11.82
N LEU A 382 13.60 -19.95 -11.43
CA LEU A 382 12.83 -19.09 -12.32
C LEU A 382 13.72 -18.45 -13.41
N LEU A 383 14.92 -18.00 -13.07
CA LEU A 383 15.90 -17.48 -14.03
C LEU A 383 16.31 -18.54 -15.07
N ARG A 384 16.54 -19.79 -14.65
CA ARG A 384 16.87 -20.88 -15.56
C ARG A 384 15.76 -21.22 -16.56
N GLN A 385 14.51 -20.86 -16.23
CA GLN A 385 13.38 -21.03 -17.13
C GLN A 385 13.24 -19.86 -18.12
N MET A 386 13.96 -18.76 -17.92
CA MET A 386 13.96 -17.64 -18.86
C MET A 386 14.82 -17.93 -20.08
N THR A 387 14.25 -17.69 -21.26
CA THR A 387 15.00 -17.67 -22.53
C THR A 387 15.49 -16.26 -22.82
N PHE A 388 16.57 -16.12 -23.58
CA PHE A 388 17.05 -14.80 -24.03
C PHE A 388 15.96 -14.00 -24.76
N THR A 389 15.13 -14.69 -25.56
CA THR A 389 14.00 -14.09 -26.26
C THR A 389 12.99 -13.49 -25.28
N TYR A 390 12.76 -14.14 -24.14
CA TYR A 390 11.86 -13.66 -23.11
C TYR A 390 12.40 -12.42 -22.40
N VAL A 391 13.67 -12.41 -22.01
CA VAL A 391 14.32 -11.24 -21.40
C VAL A 391 14.33 -10.05 -22.38
N LYS A 392 14.67 -10.29 -23.65
CA LYS A 392 14.60 -9.25 -24.67
C LYS A 392 13.17 -8.71 -24.83
N LYS A 393 12.16 -9.59 -24.87
CA LYS A 393 10.75 -9.18 -24.89
C LYS A 393 10.42 -8.31 -23.69
N LEU A 394 10.83 -8.71 -22.48
CA LEU A 394 10.64 -7.89 -21.27
C LEU A 394 11.18 -6.48 -21.50
N THR A 395 12.44 -6.33 -21.89
CA THR A 395 13.05 -5.00 -22.12
C THR A 395 12.36 -4.16 -23.19
N THR A 396 11.80 -4.78 -24.24
CA THR A 396 11.09 -4.07 -25.32
C THR A 396 9.62 -3.76 -25.00
N ILE A 397 9.04 -4.50 -24.06
CA ILE A 397 7.64 -4.38 -23.63
C ILE A 397 7.52 -3.26 -22.58
N PHE A 398 8.60 -2.75 -22.01
CA PHE A 398 8.55 -1.48 -21.27
C PHE A 398 8.29 -0.34 -22.26
N PRO A 399 7.15 0.40 -22.16
CA PRO A 399 6.20 0.52 -21.04
C PRO A 399 4.83 -0.20 -21.18
N ASN A 400 4.56 -0.86 -22.30
CA ASN A 400 3.31 -1.60 -22.56
C ASN A 400 3.33 -3.01 -21.93
N LEU A 401 3.05 -3.11 -20.62
CA LEU A 401 2.95 -4.30 -19.75
C LEU A 401 2.04 -5.48 -20.20
N GLU A 402 1.70 -5.61 -21.48
CA GLU A 402 0.47 -6.22 -21.95
C GLU A 402 0.42 -7.77 -21.99
N ALA A 403 1.53 -8.53 -21.86
CA ALA A 403 1.45 -9.97 -22.16
C ALA A 403 2.55 -10.91 -21.61
N THR A 404 3.20 -10.62 -20.47
CA THR A 404 4.29 -11.48 -19.96
C THR A 404 3.88 -12.36 -18.77
N ASP A 405 4.56 -13.50 -18.65
CA ASP A 405 4.39 -14.51 -17.60
C ASP A 405 4.49 -13.85 -16.22
N GLU A 406 3.35 -13.83 -15.54
CA GLU A 406 3.14 -13.05 -14.33
C GLU A 406 4.04 -13.48 -13.21
N GLN A 407 4.29 -14.79 -13.08
CA GLN A 407 5.07 -15.34 -11.99
C GLN A 407 6.44 -14.67 -11.96
N LEU A 408 7.15 -14.64 -13.08
CA LEU A 408 8.48 -14.04 -13.18
C LEU A 408 8.48 -12.55 -12.83
N MET A 409 7.48 -11.79 -13.31
CA MET A 409 7.44 -10.35 -13.08
C MET A 409 7.45 -9.98 -11.60
N HIS A 410 6.82 -10.79 -10.75
CA HIS A 410 6.72 -10.53 -9.31
C HIS A 410 8.02 -10.68 -8.53
N HIS A 411 8.98 -11.46 -9.05
CA HIS A 411 10.25 -11.73 -8.36
C HIS A 411 11.39 -10.80 -8.80
N PHE A 412 11.34 -10.29 -10.02
CA PHE A 412 12.42 -9.46 -10.58
C PHE A 412 12.08 -7.99 -10.64
N PHE A 413 10.79 -7.65 -10.80
CA PHE A 413 10.38 -6.28 -11.07
C PHE A 413 9.38 -5.77 -10.05
N PHE A 414 9.47 -4.48 -9.78
CA PHE A 414 8.47 -3.76 -9.00
C PHE A 414 7.94 -2.57 -9.76
N VAL A 415 6.71 -2.17 -9.42
CA VAL A 415 6.06 -0.99 -9.99
C VAL A 415 6.27 0.17 -9.02
N THR A 416 6.83 1.26 -9.51
CA THR A 416 7.11 2.49 -8.75
C THR A 416 6.75 3.73 -9.58
N ALA A 417 6.77 4.89 -8.94
CA ALA A 417 6.79 6.17 -9.64
C ALA A 417 8.25 6.67 -9.68
N GLU A 418 8.61 7.44 -10.70
CA GLU A 418 9.92 8.09 -10.76
C GLU A 418 10.12 8.98 -9.52
N ALA A 419 11.32 8.96 -8.93
CA ALA A 419 11.67 9.86 -7.82
C ALA A 419 11.51 11.32 -8.25
N GLY A 420 10.74 12.12 -7.50
CA GLY A 420 10.37 13.48 -7.88
C GLY A 420 9.44 13.59 -9.11
N GLY A 421 9.02 12.46 -9.67
CA GLY A 421 8.17 12.38 -10.86
C GLY A 421 6.67 12.40 -10.55
N ASP A 422 5.87 12.02 -11.54
CA ASP A 422 4.40 12.00 -11.46
C ASP A 422 3.89 10.58 -11.17
N ARG A 423 3.16 10.42 -10.06
CA ARG A 423 2.54 9.15 -9.64
C ARG A 423 1.45 8.64 -10.58
N SER A 424 1.08 9.43 -11.56
CA SER A 424 0.18 9.04 -12.65
C SER A 424 0.82 8.07 -13.64
N PHE A 425 2.15 7.94 -13.62
CA PHE A 425 2.90 7.05 -14.48
C PHE A 425 3.52 5.92 -13.68
N ALA A 426 3.22 4.70 -14.12
CA ALA A 426 3.85 3.50 -13.60
C ALA A 426 5.19 3.29 -14.30
N ASN A 427 6.26 3.43 -13.54
CA ASN A 427 7.56 2.91 -13.90
C ASN A 427 7.71 1.51 -13.34
N MET A 428 8.59 0.74 -13.97
CA MET A 428 8.93 -0.56 -13.45
C MET A 428 10.44 -0.71 -13.47
N GLU A 429 10.95 -1.16 -12.33
CA GLU A 429 12.37 -1.21 -12.02
C GLU A 429 12.74 -2.62 -11.57
N ILE A 430 14.00 -2.99 -11.77
CA ILE A 430 14.54 -4.23 -11.21
C ILE A 430 14.69 -4.02 -9.70
N ALA A 431 14.20 -4.98 -8.93
CA ALA A 431 14.06 -4.86 -7.48
C ALA A 431 15.34 -4.58 -6.70
N SER A 432 16.48 -5.10 -7.16
CA SER A 432 17.76 -4.90 -6.49
C SER A 432 18.90 -4.98 -7.50
N ARG A 433 20.05 -4.42 -7.13
CA ARG A 433 21.30 -4.58 -7.87
C ARG A 433 21.67 -6.05 -7.99
N ASP A 434 21.53 -6.83 -6.92
CA ASP A 434 21.85 -8.25 -6.90
C ASP A 434 20.99 -9.08 -7.87
N LEU A 435 19.69 -8.76 -7.99
CA LEU A 435 18.82 -9.39 -8.98
C LEU A 435 19.22 -9.02 -10.41
N CYS A 436 19.67 -7.78 -10.63
CA CYS A 436 20.22 -7.34 -11.91
C CYS A 436 21.51 -8.11 -12.25
N GLU A 437 22.43 -8.23 -11.30
CA GLU A 437 23.67 -9.00 -11.48
C GLU A 437 23.39 -10.49 -11.73
N LEU A 438 22.41 -11.08 -11.02
CA LEU A 438 21.94 -12.45 -11.27
C LEU A 438 21.37 -12.63 -12.68
N LEU A 439 20.60 -11.65 -13.17
CA LEU A 439 20.05 -11.66 -14.54
C LEU A 439 21.15 -11.56 -15.60
N ILE A 440 22.23 -10.81 -15.34
CA ILE A 440 23.35 -10.62 -16.27
C ILE A 440 24.27 -11.85 -16.29
N THR A 441 24.52 -12.45 -15.13
CA THR A 441 25.53 -13.52 -14.96
C THR A 441 25.00 -14.92 -15.21
N GLN A 442 23.69 -15.16 -15.09
CA GLN A 442 23.10 -16.47 -15.39
C GLN A 442 23.12 -16.74 -16.90
N PRO A 443 23.70 -17.87 -17.35
CA PRO A 443 23.60 -18.28 -18.74
C PRO A 443 22.14 -18.62 -19.05
N LEU A 444 21.52 -17.79 -19.89
CA LEU A 444 20.16 -18.00 -20.38
C LEU A 444 20.16 -19.13 -21.43
N LEU A 445 19.10 -19.96 -21.40
CA LEU A 445 18.88 -21.04 -22.36
C LEU A 445 18.48 -20.54 -23.76
#